data_AF-A0A4Y7PG07-F1
#
_entry.id   AF-A0A4Y7PG07-F1
#
_cell.length_a   1.000
_cell.length_b   1.000
_cell.length_c   1.000
_cell.angle_alpha   90.00
_cell.angle_beta   90.00
_cell.angle_gamma   90.00
#
_symmetry.space_group_name_H-M   'P 1'
#
loop_
_entity.id
_entity.type
_entity.pdbx_description
1 polymer ?
#
loop_
_entity_poly.entity_id
_entity_poly.type
_entity_poly.pdbx_seq_one_letter_code
_entity_poly.pdbx_strand_id
1 'polypeptide(L)' 'QRTLKAIADAAQLDHRIIWRRQPKDVIGRILRLARKREPYLGRFIHDWATEEYLKSHLKNKRQYQKRMKYGQD' A
#
# COMPACT_ATOMS: atom_id res chain seq x y z
N GLN A 1 3.90 -8.27 -10.31
CA GLN A 1 3.55 -7.04 -9.55
C GLN A 1 4.70 -6.59 -8.61
N ARG A 2 5.89 -6.26 -9.13
CA ARG A 2 7.00 -5.73 -8.30
C ARG A 2 6.91 -4.20 -8.09
N THR A 3 6.35 -3.49 -9.07
CA THR A 3 6.27 -2.03 -9.09
C THR A 3 5.39 -1.45 -7.98
N LEU A 4 4.18 -1.99 -7.79
CA LEU A 4 3.28 -1.55 -6.71
C LEU A 4 3.85 -1.84 -5.33
N LYS A 5 4.50 -2.98 -5.14
CA LYS A 5 5.21 -3.30 -3.89
C LYS A 5 6.29 -2.27 -3.59
N ALA A 6 7.14 -1.96 -4.58
CA ALA A 6 8.21 -0.98 -4.43
C ALA A 6 7.67 0.44 -4.14
N ILE A 7 6.58 0.85 -4.80
CA ILE A 7 5.92 2.12 -4.51
C ILE A 7 5.36 2.12 -3.08
N ALA A 8 4.66 1.06 -2.66
CA ALA A 8 4.08 0.95 -1.33
C ALA A 8 5.15 0.94 -0.22
N ASP A 9 6.27 0.23 -0.45
CA ASP A 9 7.41 0.20 0.46
C ASP A 9 8.10 1.58 0.55
N ALA A 10 8.25 2.29 -0.57
CA ALA A 10 8.85 3.62 -0.60
C ALA A 10 7.94 4.72 -0.02
N ALA A 11 6.62 4.53 -0.03
CA ALA A 11 5.67 5.55 0.40
C ALA A 11 5.54 5.69 1.93
N GLN A 12 6.26 4.88 2.71
CA GLN A 12 6.30 4.96 4.18
C GLN A 12 4.92 5.00 4.86
N LEU A 13 3.91 4.37 4.26
CA LEU A 13 2.60 4.22 4.88
C LEU A 13 2.74 3.46 6.20
N ASP A 14 2.24 4.03 7.29
CA ASP A 14 2.25 3.36 8.59
C ASP A 14 1.21 2.23 8.58
N HIS A 15 1.65 0.98 8.65
CA HIS A 15 0.74 -0.17 8.66
C HIS A 15 -0.04 -0.31 9.98
N ARG A 16 0.32 0.44 11.03
CA ARG A 16 -0.38 0.44 12.33
C ARG A 16 -1.66 1.26 12.32
N ILE A 17 -1.78 2.23 11.41
CA ILE A 17 -2.99 3.04 11.27
C ILE A 17 -3.98 2.41 10.28
N ILE A 18 -5.27 2.56 10.59
CA ILE A 18 -6.35 2.09 9.72
C ILE A 18 -6.34 2.88 8.40
N TRP A 19 -6.76 2.23 7.30
CA TRP A 19 -6.75 2.82 5.95
C TRP A 19 -7.36 4.22 5.88
N ARG A 20 -8.54 4.41 6.50
CA ARG A 20 -9.26 5.70 6.51
C ARG A 20 -8.52 6.84 7.20
N ARG A 21 -7.50 6.54 8.01
CA ARG A 21 -6.67 7.52 8.73
C ARG A 21 -5.30 7.73 8.08
N GLN A 22 -5.01 7.05 6.98
CA GLN A 22 -3.77 7.28 6.23
C GLN A 22 -3.73 8.71 5.69
N PRO A 23 -2.54 9.34 5.61
CA PRO A 23 -2.40 10.67 5.03
C PRO A 23 -2.88 10.68 3.57
N LYS A 24 -3.90 11.49 3.28
CA LYS A 24 -4.56 11.54 1.94
C LYS A 24 -3.61 12.05 0.86
N ASP A 25 -2.71 12.95 1.22
CA ASP A 25 -1.67 13.49 0.35
C ASP A 25 -0.68 12.41 -0.10
N VAL A 26 -0.26 11.54 0.82
CA VAL A 26 0.61 10.39 0.54
C VAL A 26 -0.12 9.39 -0.36
N ILE A 27 -1.37 9.05 -0.05
CA ILE A 27 -2.19 8.19 -0.92
C ILE A 27 -2.27 8.79 -2.34
N GLY A 28 -2.63 10.07 -2.47
CA GLY A 28 -2.72 10.73 -3.77
C GLY A 28 -1.42 10.69 -4.57
N ARG A 29 -0.25 10.82 -3.90
CA ARG A 29 1.06 10.66 -4.56
C ARG A 29 1.28 9.23 -5.04
N ILE A 30 0.94 8.23 -4.24
CA ILE A 30 1.05 6.81 -4.62
C ILE A 30 0.19 6.52 -5.86
N LEU A 31 -1.07 6.94 -5.86
CA LEU A 31 -1.99 6.69 -6.97
C LEU A 31 -1.48 7.30 -8.28
N ARG A 32 -1.02 8.55 -8.24
CA ARG A 32 -0.41 9.22 -9.41
C ARG A 32 0.85 8.49 -9.89
N LEU A 33 1.72 8.08 -8.97
CA LEU A 33 2.96 7.38 -9.32
C LEU A 33 2.68 5.98 -9.88
N ALA A 34 1.69 5.28 -9.33
CA ALA A 34 1.24 3.98 -9.80
C ALA A 34 0.75 4.07 -11.25
N ARG A 35 -0.11 5.05 -11.55
CA ARG A 35 -0.56 5.31 -12.94
C ARG A 35 0.58 5.66 -13.89
N LYS A 36 1.54 6.46 -13.43
CA LYS A 36 2.70 6.85 -14.26
C LYS A 36 3.60 5.66 -14.59
N ARG A 37 3.83 4.75 -13.63
CA ARG A 37 4.74 3.60 -13.81
C ARG A 37 4.07 2.40 -14.45
N GLU A 38 2.77 2.23 -14.23
CA GLU A 38 1.98 1.12 -14.74
C GLU A 38 0.70 1.68 -15.37
N PRO A 39 0.73 2.13 -16.64
CA PRO A 39 -0.43 2.75 -17.30
C PRO A 39 -1.69 1.88 -17.26
N TYR A 40 -1.53 0.56 -17.23
CA TYR A 40 -2.60 -0.41 -16.99
C TYR A 40 -3.45 -0.07 -15.76
N LEU A 41 -2.86 0.45 -14.69
CA LEU A 41 -3.60 0.81 -13.47
C LEU A 41 -4.51 2.03 -13.68
N GLY A 42 -4.23 2.87 -14.66
CA GLY A 42 -5.06 4.03 -15.01
C GLY A 42 -6.44 3.67 -15.56
N ARG A 43 -6.66 2.41 -15.95
CA ARG A 43 -7.97 1.94 -16.45
C ARG A 43 -8.98 1.68 -15.33
N PHE A 44 -8.52 1.56 -14.08
CA PHE A 44 -9.39 1.26 -12.94
C PHE A 44 -9.96 2.56 -12.39
N ILE A 45 -11.28 2.71 -12.51
CA ILE A 45 -12.03 3.88 -12.04
C ILE A 45 -11.73 4.11 -10.54
N HIS A 46 -11.51 5.37 -10.17
CA HIS A 46 -11.15 5.78 -8.81
C HIS A 46 -9.91 5.08 -8.23
N ASP A 47 -9.02 4.54 -9.08
CA ASP A 47 -7.81 3.83 -8.68
C ASP A 47 -8.08 2.61 -7.75
N TRP A 48 -9.28 2.01 -7.79
CA TRP A 48 -9.72 0.99 -6.82
C TRP A 48 -8.75 -0.19 -6.69
N ALA A 49 -8.17 -0.63 -7.81
CA ALA A 49 -7.24 -1.75 -7.82
C ALA A 49 -5.94 -1.44 -7.05
N THR A 50 -5.47 -0.19 -7.14
CA THR A 50 -4.30 0.27 -6.41
C THR A 50 -4.61 0.38 -4.92
N GLU A 51 -5.79 0.88 -4.55
CA GLU A 51 -6.21 0.96 -3.15
C GLU A 51 -6.31 -0.43 -2.49
N GLU A 52 -6.94 -1.40 -3.14
CA GLU A 52 -7.08 -2.76 -2.61
C GLU A 52 -5.72 -3.45 -2.43
N TYR A 53 -4.80 -3.22 -3.36
CA TYR A 53 -3.42 -3.67 -3.22
C TYR A 53 -2.75 -3.07 -1.97
N LEU A 54 -2.86 -1.75 -1.76
CA LEU A 54 -2.25 -1.08 -0.62
C LEU A 54 -2.85 -1.56 0.71
N LYS A 55 -4.17 -1.70 0.80
CA LYS A 55 -4.85 -2.25 1.99
C LYS A 55 -4.33 -3.65 2.33
N SER A 56 -4.24 -4.52 1.32
CA SER A 56 -3.73 -5.87 1.46
C SER A 56 -2.25 -5.89 1.88
N HIS A 57 -1.43 -5.02 1.28
CA HIS A 57 -0.03 -4.87 1.64
C HIS A 57 0.16 -4.46 3.12
N LEU A 58 -0.59 -3.47 3.60
CA LEU A 58 -0.52 -3.04 5.00
C LEU A 58 -1.01 -4.13 5.97
N LYS A 59 -2.06 -4.88 5.60
CA LYS A 59 -2.53 -6.04 6.37
C LYS A 59 -1.44 -7.10 6.49
N ASN A 60 -0.76 -7.41 5.40
CA ASN A 60 0.31 -8.39 5.38
C ASN A 60 1.51 -7.94 6.22
N LYS A 61 1.89 -6.64 6.16
CA LYS A 61 2.92 -6.08 7.05
C LYS A 61 2.55 -6.20 8.53
N ARG A 62 1.30 -5.92 8.90
CA ARG A 62 0.83 -6.12 10.30
C ARG A 62 0.95 -7.58 10.73
N GLN A 63 0.51 -8.53 9.90
CA GLN A 63 0.58 -9.95 10.21
C GLN A 63 2.02 -10.46 10.30
N TYR A 64 2.90 -9.98 9.42
CA TYR A 64 4.32 -10.28 9.46
C TYR A 64 4.95 -9.78 10.77
N GLN A 65 4.69 -8.52 11.15
CA GLN A 65 5.18 -7.99 12.43
C GLN A 65 4.64 -8.74 13.64
N LYS A 66 3.37 -9.15 13.64
CA LYS A 66 2.82 -10.00 14.70
C LYS A 66 3.58 -11.32 14.80
N ARG A 67 3.76 -12.03 13.68
CA ARG A 67 4.53 -13.29 13.64
C ARG A 67 5.96 -13.13 14.12
N MET A 68 6.62 -12.04 13.73
CA MET A 68 7.99 -11.75 14.19
C MET A 68 8.07 -11.46 15.68
N LYS A 69 7.06 -10.82 16.26
CA LYS A 69 6.99 -10.61 17.72
C LYS A 69 6.78 -11.92 18.49
N TYR A 70 5.88 -12.79 18.02
CA TYR A 70 5.59 -14.07 18.69
C TYR A 70 6.64 -15.17 18.46
N GLY A 71 7.54 -14.99 17.48
CA GLY A 71 8.65 -15.94 17.23
C GLY A 71 9.93 -15.61 17.99
N GLN A 72 9.89 -14.61 18.88
CA GLN A 72 11.00 -14.23 19.78
C GLN A 72 10.72 -14.56 21.26
N ASP A 73 9.56 -15.17 21.55
CA ASP A 73 9.20 -15.75 22.85
C ASP A 73 9.42 -17.28 22.80
#